data_AF-A0AAU9NYD7-F1
#
_entry.id   AF-A0AAU9NYD7-F1
#
_cell.length_a   1.000
_cell.length_b   1.000
_cell.length_c   1.000
_cell.angle_alpha   90.00
_cell.angle_beta   90.00
_cell.angle_gamma   90.00
#
_symmetry.space_group_name_H-M   'P 1'
#
loop_
_entity.id
_entity.type
_entity.pdbx_description
1 polymer ?
#
loop_
_entity_poly.entity_id
_entity_poly.type
_entity_poly.pdbx_seq_one_letter_code
_entity_poly.pdbx_strand_id
1 'polypeptide(L)'
;MGCSFSGLNALYDSTAGDVWINENRFKVIRQLGEGGFAFVYLVKEVVNDTSDGGVSKKFKDPSHVSDDGTYAMKKVLIQNNEQLQFVKEEIRISSLFNHPNLLPLLDHAIISVKGTPEQNWTHEAYLLFPVHMDGTLLDNAKTMKFKKEFFSTSDVLQIFRQLCAGLEHMHSLETPYAHNDVKPGNVLLTHRKGKPPLAVLMDFGSARPARKQIRSRSEALQLQEWAAEHVSAPFRSPELWDCPSQADIDERTDVWSLGCTLYAIMYGVSPFEYALGESGGSLQLAVMNAQIKWPTTTLNPKQSYPDALHQFVSWMLQPQATVRPRINDIVIHVDKLIAKFSH
;
A
#
# COMPACT_ATOMS: atom_id res chain seq x y z
N MET A 1 44.82 -13.42 4.19
CA MET A 1 44.98 -13.49 5.66
C MET A 1 44.56 -12.14 6.21
N GLY A 2 43.45 -11.95 6.91
CA GLY A 2 42.41 -12.87 7.31
C GLY A 2 41.05 -12.17 7.35
N CYS A 3 40.03 -12.85 6.83
CA CYS A 3 38.65 -12.67 7.26
C CYS A 3 38.46 -13.50 8.55
N SER A 4 37.88 -12.92 9.58
CA SER A 4 37.24 -13.63 10.71
C SER A 4 36.26 -12.66 11.40
N PHE A 5 34.95 -12.82 11.17
CA PHE A 5 34.00 -13.57 12.01
C PHE A 5 33.69 -12.90 13.35
N SER A 6 32.42 -12.47 13.51
CA SER A 6 31.48 -12.81 14.60
C SER A 6 30.52 -11.63 14.77
N GLY A 7 29.25 -11.72 14.36
CA GLY A 7 28.30 -12.60 15.02
C GLY A 7 27.81 -11.99 16.34
N LEU A 8 27.32 -10.74 16.31
CA LEU A 8 26.45 -10.26 17.38
C LEU A 8 25.08 -10.91 17.15
N ASN A 9 24.93 -12.08 17.75
CA ASN A 9 23.64 -12.69 18.01
C ASN A 9 22.73 -11.59 18.56
N ALA A 10 21.64 -11.28 17.86
CA ALA A 10 20.52 -10.58 18.45
C ALA A 10 20.06 -11.43 19.63
N LEU A 11 20.43 -11.03 20.84
CA LEU A 11 19.99 -11.64 22.08
C LEU A 11 18.49 -11.34 22.20
N TYR A 12 17.68 -12.34 21.85
CA TYR A 12 16.31 -12.44 22.33
C TYR A 12 16.40 -12.66 23.84
N ASP A 13 16.25 -11.58 24.61
CA ASP A 13 15.90 -11.74 26.01
C ASP A 13 14.36 -11.80 26.09
N SER A 14 13.85 -13.03 26.08
CA SER A 14 12.42 -13.34 26.14
C SER A 14 11.77 -12.99 27.49
N THR A 15 12.41 -12.17 28.32
CA THR A 15 11.92 -11.83 29.65
C THR A 15 11.37 -10.40 29.80
N ALA A 16 11.42 -9.53 28.77
CA ALA A 16 11.02 -8.12 28.94
C ALA A 16 10.24 -7.41 27.79
N GLY A 17 9.97 -8.03 26.64
CA GLY A 17 9.15 -7.41 25.59
C GLY A 17 9.87 -6.36 24.71
N ASP A 18 11.20 -6.41 24.66
CA ASP A 18 12.01 -5.55 23.79
C ASP A 18 12.50 -6.30 22.54
N VAL A 19 12.73 -5.56 21.46
CA VAL A 19 13.20 -6.06 20.16
C VAL A 19 14.38 -5.20 19.70
N TRP A 20 15.38 -5.86 19.11
CA TRP A 20 16.54 -5.20 18.52
C TRP A 20 16.45 -5.26 17.00
N ILE A 21 16.60 -4.12 16.35
CA ILE A 21 16.78 -4.02 14.90
C ILE A 21 18.13 -3.34 14.70
N ASN A 22 19.10 -4.11 14.19
CA ASN A 22 20.50 -3.69 14.12
C ASN A 22 21.01 -3.20 15.49
N GLU A 23 21.45 -1.95 15.58
CA GLU A 23 22.00 -1.35 16.81
C GLU A 23 20.92 -0.69 17.69
N ASN A 24 19.67 -0.64 17.22
CA ASN A 24 18.59 0.10 17.84
C ASN A 24 17.69 -0.82 18.67
N ARG A 25 17.39 -0.41 19.90
CA ARG A 25 16.51 -1.13 20.83
C ARG A 25 15.12 -0.51 20.85
N PHE A 26 14.10 -1.34 20.76
CA PHE A 26 12.70 -0.94 20.79
C PHE A 26 11.94 -1.72 21.85
N LYS A 27 11.05 -1.03 22.57
CA LYS A 27 10.09 -1.67 23.47
C LYS A 27 8.78 -1.90 22.72
N VAL A 28 8.26 -3.12 22.74
CA VAL A 28 6.94 -3.42 22.17
C VAL A 28 5.86 -2.88 23.09
N ILE A 29 4.99 -2.02 22.56
CA ILE A 29 3.89 -1.42 23.33
C ILE A 29 2.64 -2.29 23.20
N ARG A 30 2.20 -2.54 21.96
CA ARG A 30 1.00 -3.32 21.65
C ARG A 30 0.99 -3.77 20.20
N GLN A 31 0.19 -4.78 19.89
CA GLN A 31 -0.09 -5.18 18.50
C GLN A 31 -1.07 -4.19 17.85
N LEU A 32 -0.82 -3.83 16.60
CA LEU A 32 -1.66 -2.99 15.75
C LEU A 32 -2.51 -3.83 14.78
N GLY A 33 -1.95 -4.95 14.29
CA GLY A 33 -2.63 -5.82 13.33
C GLY A 33 -1.88 -7.13 13.07
N GLU A 34 -2.53 -8.03 12.34
CA GLU A 34 -2.02 -9.34 11.96
C GLU A 34 -2.60 -9.78 10.61
N GLY A 35 -1.80 -10.49 9.82
CA GLY A 35 -2.22 -11.15 8.60
C GLY A 35 -1.27 -12.28 8.24
N GLY A 36 -1.79 -13.52 8.22
CA GLY A 36 -0.99 -14.71 7.89
C GLY A 36 0.19 -14.88 8.85
N PHE A 37 1.41 -14.80 8.32
CA PHE A 37 2.66 -14.90 9.10
C PHE A 37 3.27 -13.53 9.43
N ALA A 38 2.55 -12.44 9.19
CA ALA A 38 3.00 -11.08 9.46
C ALA A 38 2.19 -10.43 10.58
N PHE A 39 2.89 -9.78 11.50
CA PHE A 39 2.34 -9.10 12.66
C PHE A 39 2.86 -7.67 12.69
N VAL A 40 2.00 -6.70 12.99
CA VAL A 40 2.39 -5.29 13.09
C VAL A 40 2.26 -4.86 14.53
N TYR A 41 3.32 -4.27 15.08
CA TYR A 41 3.38 -3.79 16.46
C TYR A 41 3.67 -2.30 16.51
N LEU A 42 3.08 -1.63 17.49
CA LEU A 42 3.52 -0.31 17.93
C LEU A 42 4.73 -0.51 18.84
N VAL A 43 5.85 0.12 18.49
CA VAL A 43 7.09 0.03 19.25
C VAL A 43 7.61 1.42 19.61
N LYS A 44 8.33 1.54 20.72
CA LYS A 44 8.96 2.79 21.15
C LYS A 44 10.47 2.62 21.19
N GLU A 45 11.19 3.55 20.58
CA GLU A 45 12.65 3.56 20.65
C GLU A 45 13.11 3.78 22.10
N VAL A 46 14.03 2.93 22.57
CA VAL A 46 14.65 3.08 23.88
C VAL A 46 15.95 3.85 23.69
N VAL A 47 15.88 5.17 23.89
CA VAL A 47 17.05 6.06 23.77
C VAL A 47 17.90 5.93 25.04
N ASN A 48 19.13 5.43 24.90
CA ASN A 48 20.12 5.48 25.98
C ASN A 48 20.84 6.83 25.94
N ASP A 49 21.05 7.47 27.09
CA ASP A 49 21.73 8.78 27.23
C ASP A 49 23.14 8.84 26.61
N THR A 50 23.72 7.69 26.25
CA THR A 50 25.10 7.56 25.74
C THR A 50 25.22 7.22 24.26
N SER A 51 24.12 6.94 23.52
CA SER A 51 24.21 6.59 22.09
C SER A 51 23.85 7.77 21.18
N ASP A 52 24.84 8.25 20.43
CA ASP A 52 24.68 9.34 19.47
C ASP A 52 24.03 8.91 18.14
N GLY A 53 23.23 7.82 18.13
CA GLY A 53 22.92 7.06 16.92
C GLY A 53 21.53 6.45 16.79
N GLY A 54 20.53 6.90 17.56
CA GLY A 54 19.15 6.39 17.46
C GLY A 54 18.52 6.61 16.08
N VAL A 55 17.49 5.82 15.74
CA VAL A 55 16.70 5.95 14.49
C VAL A 55 16.21 7.38 14.33
N SER A 56 15.71 7.99 15.41
CA SER A 56 15.24 9.37 15.43
C SER A 56 16.31 10.41 15.02
N LYS A 57 17.61 10.09 15.16
CA LYS A 57 18.75 10.93 14.72
C LYS A 57 19.26 10.57 13.31
N LYS A 58 19.11 9.32 12.89
CA LYS A 58 19.51 8.83 11.55
C LYS A 58 18.56 9.35 10.46
N PHE A 59 17.27 9.45 10.77
CA PHE A 59 16.27 9.98 9.85
C PHE A 59 16.12 11.49 10.01
N LYS A 60 16.51 12.23 8.97
CA LYS A 60 16.47 13.70 8.94
C LYS A 60 15.08 14.28 8.74
N ASP A 61 14.08 13.46 8.37
CA ASP A 61 12.71 13.92 8.16
C ASP A 61 11.90 13.79 9.46
N PRO A 62 11.59 14.89 10.16
CA PRO A 62 10.84 14.86 11.40
C PRO A 62 9.41 14.33 11.20
N SER A 63 8.90 14.28 9.96
CA SER A 63 7.56 13.77 9.69
C SER A 63 7.46 12.23 9.78
N HIS A 64 8.59 11.53 9.84
CA HIS A 64 8.68 10.07 9.94
C HIS A 64 8.81 9.56 11.38
N VAL A 65 9.01 10.47 12.34
CA VAL A 65 9.12 10.16 13.77
C VAL A 65 7.88 10.72 14.45
N SER A 66 7.15 9.88 15.19
CA SER A 66 6.05 10.41 15.98
C SER A 66 6.59 11.28 17.13
N ASP A 67 5.79 12.25 17.58
CA ASP A 67 6.18 13.16 18.67
C ASP A 67 6.60 12.43 19.95
N ASP A 68 6.11 11.21 20.17
CA ASP A 68 6.39 10.38 21.35
C ASP A 68 7.47 9.31 21.13
N GLY A 69 8.14 9.30 19.97
CA GLY A 69 9.22 8.37 19.63
C GLY A 69 8.75 6.95 19.33
N THR A 70 7.54 6.81 18.79
CA THR A 70 6.92 5.54 18.41
C THR A 70 6.95 5.28 16.91
N TYR A 71 6.95 4.00 16.58
CA TYR A 71 7.11 3.47 15.23
C TYR A 71 6.19 2.26 15.03
N ALA A 72 5.93 1.92 13.77
CA ALA A 72 5.30 0.67 13.40
C ALA A 72 6.37 -0.35 13.02
N MET A 73 6.35 -1.53 13.63
CA MET A 73 7.26 -2.63 13.33
C MET A 73 6.48 -3.82 12.78
N LYS A 74 6.75 -4.20 11.53
CA LYS A 74 6.25 -5.43 10.91
C LYS A 74 7.22 -6.57 11.23
N LYS A 75 6.74 -7.60 11.94
CA LYS A 75 7.44 -8.86 12.19
C LYS A 75 6.89 -9.92 11.23
N VAL A 76 7.74 -10.60 10.47
CA VAL A 76 7.35 -11.68 9.55
C VAL A 76 8.03 -12.98 9.98
N LEU A 77 7.23 -14.04 10.16
CA LEU A 77 7.73 -15.40 10.42
C LEU A 77 7.95 -16.11 9.09
N ILE A 78 9.17 -16.60 8.86
CA ILE A 78 9.59 -17.12 7.55
C ILE A 78 9.85 -18.62 7.63
N GLN A 79 9.03 -19.40 6.94
CA GLN A 79 9.01 -20.86 7.02
C GLN A 79 9.90 -21.53 5.99
N ASN A 80 10.04 -20.93 4.81
CA ASN A 80 10.78 -21.52 3.70
C ASN A 80 11.60 -20.47 2.94
N ASN A 81 12.45 -20.95 2.02
CA ASN A 81 13.34 -20.08 1.26
C ASN A 81 12.59 -19.16 0.28
N GLU A 82 11.41 -19.55 -0.19
CA GLU A 82 10.59 -18.74 -1.10
C GLU A 82 10.04 -17.49 -0.38
N GLN A 83 9.44 -17.66 0.79
CA GLN A 83 9.03 -16.56 1.67
C GLN A 83 10.20 -15.64 2.03
N LEU A 84 11.39 -16.21 2.26
CA LEU A 84 12.59 -15.42 2.50
C LEU A 84 12.95 -14.53 1.30
N GLN A 85 12.82 -15.03 0.07
CA GLN A 85 13.06 -14.20 -1.12
C GLN A 85 12.00 -13.11 -1.27
N PHE A 86 10.73 -13.40 -0.99
CA PHE A 86 9.68 -12.37 -1.04
C PHE A 86 9.94 -11.24 -0.04
N VAL A 87 10.31 -11.56 1.20
CA VAL A 87 10.65 -10.53 2.20
C VAL A 87 11.90 -9.74 1.80
N LYS A 88 12.93 -10.40 1.26
CA LYS A 88 14.13 -9.70 0.76
C LYS A 88 13.80 -8.76 -0.39
N GLU A 89 12.92 -9.18 -1.29
CA GLU A 89 12.50 -8.35 -2.41
C GLU A 89 11.63 -7.18 -1.95
N GLU A 90 10.71 -7.38 -1.00
CA GLU A 90 9.92 -6.29 -0.37
C GLU A 90 10.86 -5.25 0.25
N ILE A 91 11.88 -5.67 1.01
CA ILE A 91 12.88 -4.78 1.61
C ILE A 91 13.65 -4.02 0.52
N ARG A 92 14.12 -4.74 -0.51
CA ARG A 92 14.90 -4.17 -1.61
C ARG A 92 14.09 -3.11 -2.35
N ILE A 93 12.84 -3.41 -2.70
CA ILE A 93 11.94 -2.51 -3.41
C ILE A 93 11.57 -1.30 -2.54
N SER A 94 11.22 -1.51 -1.27
CA SER A 94 10.90 -0.42 -0.34
C SER A 94 12.05 0.58 -0.20
N SER A 95 13.29 0.09 -0.30
CA SER A 95 14.50 0.92 -0.24
C SER A 95 14.76 1.76 -1.50
N LEU A 96 14.05 1.50 -2.61
CA LEU A 96 14.19 2.28 -3.86
C LEU A 96 13.44 3.61 -3.80
N PHE A 97 12.43 3.72 -2.94
CA PHE A 97 11.50 4.84 -2.96
C PHE A 97 11.85 5.85 -1.87
N ASN A 98 11.87 7.13 -2.24
CA ASN A 98 12.00 8.23 -1.30
C ASN A 98 11.04 9.35 -1.72
N HIS A 99 9.83 9.32 -1.15
CA HIS A 99 8.76 10.24 -1.51
C HIS A 99 7.76 10.39 -0.35
N PRO A 100 7.24 11.59 -0.04
CA PRO A 100 6.36 11.83 1.11
C PRO A 100 5.04 11.06 1.10
N ASN A 101 4.62 10.55 -0.07
CA ASN A 101 3.39 9.76 -0.23
C ASN A 101 3.65 8.26 -0.43
N LEU A 102 4.87 7.79 -0.18
CA LEU A 102 5.26 6.38 -0.15
C LEU A 102 5.86 6.06 1.22
N LEU A 103 5.40 5.00 1.88
CA LEU A 103 5.83 4.68 3.24
C LEU A 103 7.31 4.29 3.24
N PRO A 104 8.20 5.06 3.89
CA PRO A 104 9.63 4.75 3.88
C PRO A 104 9.94 3.57 4.81
N LEU A 105 10.82 2.68 4.37
CA LEU A 105 11.44 1.68 5.23
C LEU A 105 12.57 2.34 6.03
N LEU A 106 12.41 2.48 7.34
CA LEU A 106 13.38 3.14 8.22
C LEU A 106 14.53 2.20 8.61
N ASP A 107 14.21 0.96 8.94
CA ASP A 107 15.23 -0.01 9.32
C ASP A 107 14.71 -1.42 9.08
N HIS A 108 15.61 -2.38 8.97
CA HIS A 108 15.22 -3.78 8.85
C HIS A 108 16.29 -4.73 9.37
N ALA A 109 15.87 -5.92 9.76
CA ALA A 109 16.74 -7.02 10.10
C ALA A 109 16.10 -8.35 9.71
N ILE A 110 16.91 -9.30 9.26
CA ILE A 110 16.50 -10.70 9.09
C ILE A 110 17.41 -11.54 9.98
N ILE A 111 16.83 -12.28 10.91
CA ILE A 111 17.54 -13.13 11.85
C ILE A 111 17.18 -14.60 11.61
N SER A 112 18.17 -15.47 11.68
CA SER A 112 17.91 -16.92 11.74
C SER A 112 17.52 -17.28 13.17
N VAL A 113 16.46 -18.07 13.31
CA VAL A 113 16.01 -18.57 14.61
C VAL A 113 16.30 -20.06 14.72
N LYS A 114 16.67 -20.50 15.92
CA LYS A 114 16.82 -21.93 16.20
C LYS A 114 15.43 -22.53 16.33
N GLY A 115 15.05 -23.39 15.38
CA GLY A 115 13.77 -24.09 15.45
C GLY A 115 13.66 -24.92 16.73
N THR A 116 12.60 -24.69 17.50
CA THR A 116 12.14 -25.64 18.51
C THR A 116 11.20 -26.65 17.84
N PRO A 117 10.95 -27.83 18.44
CA PRO A 117 10.01 -28.81 17.88
C PRO A 117 8.60 -28.25 17.62
N GLU A 118 8.24 -27.14 18.27
CA GLU A 118 6.94 -26.47 18.20
C GLU A 118 6.94 -25.28 17.21
N GLN A 119 8.11 -24.86 16.72
CA GLN A 119 8.26 -23.74 15.78
C GLN A 119 8.58 -24.24 14.37
N ASN A 120 7.77 -23.80 13.40
CA ASN A 120 7.89 -24.19 12.00
C ASN A 120 8.54 -23.11 11.11
N TRP A 121 9.12 -22.06 11.70
CA TRP A 121 9.85 -21.01 10.97
C TRP A 121 11.36 -21.06 11.21
N THR A 122 12.11 -20.63 10.21
CA THR A 122 13.59 -20.69 10.18
C THR A 122 14.22 -19.31 10.32
N HIS A 123 13.47 -18.26 9.96
CA HIS A 123 13.92 -16.87 10.07
C HIS A 123 12.78 -16.00 10.59
N GLU A 124 13.15 -14.88 11.21
CA GLU A 124 12.24 -13.77 11.51
C GLU A 124 12.77 -12.52 10.81
N ALA A 125 11.89 -11.77 10.16
CA ALA A 125 12.22 -10.47 9.61
C ALA A 125 11.50 -9.37 10.38
N TYR A 126 12.18 -8.25 10.57
CA TYR A 126 11.69 -7.04 11.21
C TYR A 126 11.86 -5.88 10.25
N LEU A 127 10.78 -5.16 9.98
CA LEU A 127 10.78 -3.96 9.15
C LEU A 127 10.18 -2.82 9.97
N LEU A 128 10.89 -1.70 10.05
CA LEU A 128 10.52 -0.54 10.84
C LEU A 128 10.02 0.59 9.93
N PHE A 129 8.89 1.19 10.29
CA PHE A 129 8.22 2.22 9.53
C PHE A 129 7.76 3.37 10.44
N PRO A 130 7.51 4.56 9.89
CA PRO A 130 6.74 5.60 10.57
C PRO A 130 5.37 5.06 10.99
N VAL A 131 4.90 5.44 12.18
CA VAL A 131 3.55 5.08 12.62
C VAL A 131 2.51 6.09 12.14
N HIS A 132 1.41 5.59 11.58
CA HIS A 132 0.24 6.39 11.21
C HIS A 132 -0.97 5.92 12.03
N MET A 133 -1.28 6.67 13.11
CA MET A 133 -2.23 6.23 14.14
C MET A 133 -3.69 6.31 13.72
N ASP A 134 -4.01 7.07 12.66
CA ASP A 134 -5.38 7.15 12.12
C ASP A 134 -5.74 5.93 11.25
N GLY A 135 -4.81 4.98 11.11
CA GLY A 135 -5.01 3.74 10.39
C GLY A 135 -5.11 3.93 8.88
N THR A 136 -5.77 2.97 8.22
CA THR A 136 -5.89 2.97 6.77
C THR A 136 -7.11 3.77 6.30
N LEU A 137 -7.11 4.15 5.03
CA LEU A 137 -8.28 4.71 4.35
C LEU A 137 -9.48 3.74 4.41
N LEU A 138 -9.24 2.42 4.41
CA LEU A 138 -10.30 1.43 4.63
C LEU A 138 -10.91 1.51 6.04
N ASP A 139 -10.09 1.69 7.08
CA ASP A 139 -10.58 1.83 8.46
C ASP A 139 -11.37 3.13 8.64
N ASN A 140 -10.91 4.21 8.00
CA ASN A 140 -11.60 5.49 7.96
C ASN A 140 -12.93 5.38 7.22
N ALA A 141 -12.96 4.73 6.05
CA ALA A 141 -14.18 4.51 5.28
C ALA A 141 -15.22 3.67 6.04
N LYS A 142 -14.78 2.61 6.75
CA LYS A 142 -15.66 1.82 7.65
C LYS A 142 -16.24 2.68 8.77
N THR A 143 -15.39 3.48 9.42
CA THR A 143 -15.80 4.40 10.50
C THR A 143 -16.81 5.43 10.00
N MET A 144 -16.54 6.07 8.87
CA MET A 144 -17.42 7.05 8.24
C MET A 144 -18.75 6.42 7.84
N LYS A 145 -18.74 5.23 7.22
CA LYS A 145 -19.96 4.49 6.86
C LYS A 145 -20.83 4.21 8.09
N PHE A 146 -20.24 3.77 9.20
CA PHE A 146 -20.97 3.55 10.46
C PHE A 146 -21.61 4.84 10.99
N LYS A 147 -20.91 5.97 10.89
CA LYS A 147 -21.41 7.30 11.28
C LYS A 147 -22.32 7.96 10.25
N LYS A 148 -22.49 7.36 9.07
CA LYS A 148 -23.16 7.95 7.88
C LYS A 148 -22.51 9.26 7.43
N GLU A 149 -21.19 9.34 7.56
CA GLU A 149 -20.34 10.44 7.11
C GLU A 149 -19.66 10.08 5.78
N PHE A 150 -19.18 11.11 5.07
CA PHE A 150 -18.46 10.98 3.79
C PHE A 150 -17.33 12.00 3.74
N PHE A 151 -16.28 11.69 2.99
CA PHE A 151 -15.25 12.67 2.67
C PHE A 151 -15.86 13.83 1.87
N SER A 152 -15.42 15.05 2.14
CA SER A 152 -15.78 16.18 1.29
C SER A 152 -15.15 16.00 -0.10
N THR A 153 -15.70 16.63 -1.13
CA THR A 153 -15.07 16.59 -2.48
C THR A 153 -13.61 17.10 -2.44
N SER A 154 -13.33 18.09 -1.60
CA SER A 154 -11.97 18.58 -1.37
C SER A 154 -11.07 17.49 -0.78
N ASP A 155 -11.49 16.83 0.30
CA ASP A 155 -10.69 15.77 0.93
C ASP A 155 -10.47 14.59 -0.03
N VAL A 156 -11.49 14.18 -0.79
CA VAL A 156 -11.37 13.14 -1.82
C VAL A 156 -10.24 13.48 -2.80
N LEU A 157 -10.27 14.69 -3.36
CA LEU A 157 -9.30 15.13 -4.36
C LEU A 157 -7.90 15.30 -3.76
N GLN A 158 -7.78 15.81 -2.53
CA GLN A 158 -6.50 16.01 -1.85
C GLN A 158 -5.84 14.68 -1.47
N ILE A 159 -6.60 13.71 -0.97
CA ILE A 159 -6.12 12.35 -0.73
C ILE A 159 -5.68 11.72 -2.06
N PHE A 160 -6.55 11.80 -3.08
CA PHE A 160 -6.28 11.21 -4.38
C PHE A 160 -5.03 11.79 -5.06
N ARG A 161 -4.82 13.10 -5.00
CA ARG A 161 -3.64 13.77 -5.58
C ARG A 161 -2.33 13.28 -4.97
N GLN A 162 -2.34 13.00 -3.68
CA GLN A 162 -1.19 12.45 -2.94
C GLN A 162 -0.87 11.01 -3.38
N LEU A 163 -1.90 10.17 -3.59
CA LEU A 163 -1.70 8.83 -4.17
C LEU A 163 -1.12 8.93 -5.58
N CYS A 164 -1.59 9.88 -6.38
CA CYS A 164 -1.06 10.13 -7.71
C CYS A 164 0.42 10.51 -7.67
N ALA A 165 0.83 11.37 -6.72
CA ALA A 165 2.23 11.77 -6.57
C ALA A 165 3.14 10.58 -6.21
N GLY A 166 2.68 9.69 -5.31
CA GLY A 166 3.41 8.46 -4.98
C GLY A 166 3.59 7.53 -6.19
N LEU A 167 2.52 7.29 -6.95
CA LEU A 167 2.58 6.46 -8.15
C LEU A 167 3.41 7.12 -9.27
N GLU A 168 3.30 8.42 -9.46
CA GLU A 168 4.12 9.19 -10.41
C GLU A 168 5.61 9.02 -10.11
N HIS A 169 6.00 9.06 -8.83
CA HIS A 169 7.37 8.77 -8.41
C HIS A 169 7.80 7.34 -8.79
N MET A 170 7.00 6.32 -8.48
CA MET A 170 7.33 4.92 -8.82
C MET A 170 7.42 4.69 -10.33
N HIS A 171 6.53 5.32 -11.11
CA HIS A 171 6.42 5.15 -12.56
C HIS A 171 7.49 5.94 -13.33
N SER A 172 8.10 6.97 -12.72
CA SER A 172 9.11 7.83 -13.34
C SER A 172 10.56 7.42 -13.07
N LEU A 173 10.78 6.38 -12.25
CA LEU A 173 12.11 5.79 -12.07
C LEU A 173 12.70 5.30 -13.40
N GLU A 174 14.03 5.22 -13.47
CA GLU A 174 14.75 4.70 -14.65
C GLU A 174 14.23 3.31 -15.06
N THR A 175 14.00 2.45 -14.07
CA THR A 175 13.17 1.25 -14.22
C THR A 175 11.83 1.51 -13.53
N PRO A 176 10.74 1.74 -14.29
CA PRO A 176 9.42 1.98 -13.71
C PRO A 176 8.93 0.78 -12.92
N TYR A 177 8.44 1.02 -11.71
CA TYR A 177 7.80 -0.01 -10.87
C TYR A 177 6.29 0.22 -10.82
N ALA A 178 5.52 -0.86 -10.90
CA ALA A 178 4.09 -0.84 -10.60
C ALA A 178 3.88 -1.35 -9.18
N HIS A 179 2.97 -0.74 -8.43
CA HIS A 179 2.62 -1.15 -7.08
C HIS A 179 1.78 -2.44 -7.09
N ASN A 180 0.89 -2.59 -8.08
CA ASN A 180 -0.04 -3.69 -8.31
C ASN A 180 -1.05 -4.01 -7.19
N ASP A 181 -1.10 -3.26 -6.09
CA ASP A 181 -2.08 -3.48 -5.03
C ASP A 181 -2.56 -2.17 -4.40
N VAL A 182 -2.78 -1.16 -5.26
CA VAL A 182 -3.34 0.13 -4.84
C VAL A 182 -4.80 -0.06 -4.45
N LYS A 183 -5.09 0.06 -3.16
CA LYS A 183 -6.43 -0.10 -2.57
C LYS A 183 -6.54 0.67 -1.25
N PRO A 184 -7.76 0.95 -0.75
CA PRO A 184 -7.94 1.65 0.52
C PRO A 184 -7.23 1.01 1.72
N GLY A 185 -7.04 -0.31 1.73
CA GLY A 185 -6.31 -1.01 2.79
C GLY A 185 -4.79 -0.75 2.80
N ASN A 186 -4.24 -0.27 1.68
CA ASN A 186 -2.80 0.03 1.53
C ASN A 186 -2.53 1.55 1.46
N VAL A 187 -3.48 2.35 1.95
CA VAL A 187 -3.33 3.81 2.07
C VAL A 187 -3.43 4.17 3.54
N LEU A 188 -2.35 4.62 4.15
CA LEU A 188 -2.35 5.18 5.50
C LEU A 188 -2.82 6.63 5.46
N LEU A 189 -3.60 7.03 6.46
CA LEU A 189 -4.04 8.41 6.63
C LEU A 189 -3.43 9.03 7.90
N THR A 190 -3.24 10.35 7.88
CA THR A 190 -2.92 11.13 9.07
C THR A 190 -3.55 12.51 8.99
N HIS A 191 -4.51 12.76 9.87
CA HIS A 191 -5.17 14.04 10.02
C HIS A 191 -4.26 14.99 10.78
N ARG A 192 -4.08 16.18 10.23
CA ARG A 192 -3.27 17.23 10.82
C ARG A 192 -4.14 18.47 10.97
N LYS A 193 -4.12 19.08 12.16
CA LYS A 193 -4.98 20.24 12.44
C LYS A 193 -4.71 21.35 11.43
N GLY A 194 -5.76 21.79 10.73
CA GLY A 194 -5.69 22.88 9.75
C GLY A 194 -4.97 22.53 8.44
N LYS A 195 -4.72 21.25 8.16
CA LYS A 195 -4.13 20.77 6.90
C LYS A 195 -4.99 19.63 6.32
N PRO A 196 -4.96 19.41 5.00
CA PRO A 196 -5.54 18.21 4.41
C PRO A 196 -4.95 16.94 5.03
N PRO A 197 -5.69 15.82 5.06
CA PRO A 197 -5.16 14.53 5.49
C PRO A 197 -3.93 14.16 4.67
N LEU A 198 -2.84 13.76 5.33
CA LEU A 198 -1.69 13.15 4.65
C LEU A 198 -2.10 11.73 4.25
N ALA A 199 -1.90 11.38 2.98
CA ALA A 199 -2.11 10.03 2.47
C ALA A 199 -0.78 9.41 2.02
N VAL A 200 -0.50 8.20 2.47
CA VAL A 200 0.76 7.49 2.21
C VAL A 200 0.44 6.08 1.72
N LEU A 201 0.93 5.71 0.53
CA LEU A 201 0.85 4.33 0.03
C LEU A 201 1.85 3.46 0.78
N MET A 202 1.42 2.27 1.14
CA MET A 202 2.23 1.26 1.83
C MET A 202 2.11 -0.10 1.14
N ASP A 203 2.89 -1.06 1.63
CA ASP A 203 2.89 -2.46 1.18
C ASP A 203 3.38 -2.66 -0.27
N PHE A 204 4.71 -2.72 -0.40
CA PHE A 204 5.38 -2.95 -1.67
C PHE A 204 5.62 -4.45 -1.95
N GLY A 205 4.96 -5.36 -1.23
CA GLY A 205 5.14 -6.81 -1.41
C GLY A 205 4.73 -7.33 -2.80
N SER A 206 3.79 -6.64 -3.45
CA SER A 206 3.34 -6.94 -4.82
C SER A 206 3.97 -6.04 -5.89
N ALA A 207 4.84 -5.11 -5.48
CA ALA A 207 5.48 -4.21 -6.40
C ALA A 207 6.54 -4.96 -7.23
N ARG A 208 6.66 -4.59 -8.50
CA ARG A 208 7.64 -5.18 -9.43
C ARG A 208 7.86 -4.25 -10.62
N PRO A 209 8.87 -4.49 -11.49
CA PRO A 209 9.01 -3.74 -12.73
C PRO A 209 7.69 -3.71 -13.51
N ALA A 210 7.23 -2.52 -13.85
CA ALA A 210 5.90 -2.29 -14.40
C ALA A 210 5.73 -2.90 -15.80
N ARG A 211 6.79 -2.80 -16.62
CA ARG A 211 6.72 -3.09 -18.05
C ARG A 211 7.13 -4.53 -18.32
N LYS A 212 6.18 -5.36 -18.74
CA LYS A 212 6.39 -6.76 -19.12
C LYS A 212 5.82 -7.02 -20.51
N GLN A 213 6.68 -7.53 -21.38
CA GLN A 213 6.30 -8.03 -22.69
C GLN A 213 5.80 -9.47 -22.54
N ILE A 214 4.54 -9.72 -22.91
CA ILE A 214 3.96 -11.05 -22.98
C ILE A 214 3.96 -11.50 -24.44
N ARG A 215 4.63 -12.62 -24.71
CA ARG A 215 4.86 -13.18 -26.04
C ARG A 215 4.48 -14.65 -26.15
N SER A 216 3.94 -15.26 -25.10
CA SER A 216 3.40 -16.61 -25.14
C SER A 216 2.21 -16.80 -24.20
N ARG A 217 1.41 -17.85 -24.46
CA ARG A 217 0.32 -18.25 -23.55
C ARG A 217 0.82 -18.65 -22.17
N SER A 218 2.01 -19.26 -22.09
CA SER A 218 2.62 -19.65 -20.82
C SER A 218 2.98 -18.43 -19.97
N GLU A 219 3.60 -17.41 -20.57
CA GLU A 219 3.90 -16.15 -19.87
C GLU A 219 2.64 -15.42 -19.39
N ALA A 220 1.57 -15.46 -20.20
CA ALA A 220 0.28 -14.89 -19.84
C ALA A 220 -0.34 -15.62 -18.63
N LEU A 221 -0.32 -16.95 -18.62
CA LEU A 221 -0.81 -17.76 -17.51
C LEU A 221 -0.02 -17.51 -16.22
N GLN A 222 1.32 -17.49 -16.29
CA GLN A 222 2.17 -17.19 -15.14
C GLN A 222 1.87 -15.81 -14.56
N LEU A 223 1.63 -14.80 -15.42
CA LEU A 223 1.25 -13.48 -14.97
C LEU A 223 -0.13 -13.49 -14.28
N GLN A 224 -1.09 -14.19 -14.87
CA GLN A 224 -2.44 -14.29 -14.33
C GLN A 224 -2.47 -15.01 -12.97
N GLU A 225 -1.72 -16.11 -12.83
CA GLU A 225 -1.55 -16.87 -11.57
C GLU A 225 -0.88 -16.00 -10.50
N TRP A 226 0.22 -15.34 -10.84
CA TRP A 226 0.87 -14.39 -9.94
C TRP A 226 -0.10 -13.29 -9.48
N ALA A 227 -0.86 -12.69 -10.40
CA ALA A 227 -1.83 -11.66 -10.06
C ALA A 227 -2.98 -12.19 -9.20
N ALA A 228 -3.37 -13.45 -9.38
CA ALA A 228 -4.37 -14.13 -8.58
C ALA A 228 -4.01 -14.13 -7.09
N GLU A 229 -2.72 -14.32 -6.79
CA GLU A 229 -2.15 -14.40 -5.44
C GLU A 229 -1.77 -13.04 -4.85
N HIS A 230 -1.27 -12.12 -5.67
CA HIS A 230 -0.59 -10.90 -5.18
C HIS A 230 -1.42 -9.62 -5.35
N VAL A 231 -2.48 -9.64 -6.16
CA VAL A 231 -3.28 -8.43 -6.45
C VAL A 231 -4.69 -8.62 -5.94
N SER A 232 -5.19 -7.67 -5.14
CA SER A 232 -6.55 -7.75 -4.58
C SER A 232 -7.61 -7.76 -5.67
N ALA A 233 -8.40 -8.84 -5.73
CA ALA A 233 -9.37 -9.08 -6.81
C ALA A 233 -10.32 -7.90 -7.11
N PRO A 234 -10.90 -7.16 -6.14
CA PRO A 234 -11.79 -6.02 -6.44
C PRO A 234 -11.10 -4.81 -7.08
N PHE A 235 -9.77 -4.73 -7.01
CA PHE A 235 -8.96 -3.62 -7.53
C PHE A 235 -8.06 -4.07 -8.70
N ARG A 236 -8.08 -5.37 -9.05
CA ARG A 236 -7.28 -5.97 -10.10
C ARG A 236 -7.78 -5.53 -11.48
N SER A 237 -6.85 -5.12 -12.35
CA SER A 237 -7.16 -4.66 -13.70
C SER A 237 -7.53 -5.82 -14.65
N PRO A 238 -8.33 -5.57 -15.70
CA PRO A 238 -8.83 -6.62 -16.61
C PRO A 238 -7.75 -7.48 -17.26
N GLU A 239 -6.64 -6.87 -17.68
CA GLU A 239 -5.50 -7.55 -18.29
C GLU A 239 -4.71 -8.43 -17.31
N LEU A 240 -4.99 -8.35 -16.01
CA LEU A 240 -4.48 -9.28 -14.99
C LEU A 240 -5.50 -10.37 -14.63
N TRP A 241 -6.76 -10.25 -15.06
CA TRP A 241 -7.77 -11.31 -14.96
C TRP A 241 -7.72 -12.25 -16.16
N ASP A 242 -7.64 -11.69 -17.36
CA ASP A 242 -7.50 -12.41 -18.62
C ASP A 242 -6.31 -11.82 -19.38
N CYS A 243 -5.12 -12.33 -19.07
CA CYS A 243 -3.88 -11.80 -19.64
C CYS A 243 -3.76 -12.20 -21.13
N PRO A 244 -3.64 -11.22 -22.06
CA PRO A 244 -3.46 -11.54 -23.46
C PRO A 244 -2.10 -12.23 -23.71
N SER A 245 -2.06 -13.18 -24.64
CA SER A 245 -0.83 -13.92 -24.97
C SER A 245 0.17 -13.15 -25.85
N GLN A 246 -0.23 -11.98 -26.35
CA GLN A 246 0.59 -11.07 -27.16
C GLN A 246 0.22 -9.63 -26.78
N ALA A 247 0.80 -9.12 -25.70
CA ALA A 247 0.55 -7.77 -25.22
C ALA A 247 1.72 -7.21 -24.43
N ASP A 248 1.77 -5.90 -24.32
CA ASP A 248 2.66 -5.19 -23.42
C ASP A 248 1.84 -4.74 -22.21
N ILE A 249 2.17 -5.29 -21.04
CA ILE A 249 1.61 -4.87 -19.76
C ILE A 249 2.53 -3.79 -19.21
N ASP A 250 1.96 -2.69 -18.72
CA ASP A 250 2.71 -1.55 -18.20
C ASP A 250 2.07 -1.00 -16.92
N GLU A 251 2.59 0.13 -16.44
CA GLU A 251 2.18 0.78 -15.19
C GLU A 251 0.69 1.20 -15.13
N ARG A 252 -0.06 1.09 -16.24
CA ARG A 252 -1.50 1.39 -16.27
C ARG A 252 -2.36 0.35 -15.54
N THR A 253 -1.79 -0.75 -15.07
CA THR A 253 -2.43 -1.63 -14.07
C THR A 253 -2.75 -0.83 -12.81
N ASP A 254 -1.81 -0.01 -12.31
CA ASP A 254 -2.02 0.85 -11.15
C ASP A 254 -3.06 1.94 -11.41
N VAL A 255 -3.18 2.45 -12.64
CA VAL A 255 -4.20 3.45 -13.00
C VAL A 255 -5.61 2.90 -12.80
N TRP A 256 -5.83 1.63 -13.15
CA TRP A 256 -7.12 0.97 -12.90
C TRP A 256 -7.39 0.84 -11.40
N SER A 257 -6.41 0.33 -10.64
CA SER A 257 -6.53 0.17 -9.18
C SER A 257 -6.71 1.51 -8.46
N LEU A 258 -6.07 2.57 -8.97
CA LEU A 258 -6.22 3.95 -8.52
C LEU A 258 -7.63 4.49 -8.80
N GLY A 259 -8.21 4.22 -9.97
CA GLY A 259 -9.61 4.55 -10.28
C GLY A 259 -10.61 3.83 -9.37
N CYS A 260 -10.37 2.55 -9.09
CA CYS A 260 -11.15 1.78 -8.11
C CYS A 260 -11.02 2.37 -6.69
N THR A 261 -9.81 2.81 -6.34
CA THR A 261 -9.53 3.44 -5.05
C THR A 261 -10.21 4.79 -4.93
N LEU A 262 -10.23 5.63 -5.98
CA LEU A 262 -10.98 6.89 -5.98
C LEU A 262 -12.48 6.66 -5.72
N TYR A 263 -13.08 5.70 -6.42
CA TYR A 263 -14.46 5.30 -6.17
C TYR A 263 -14.66 4.87 -4.72
N ALA A 264 -13.73 4.08 -4.16
CA ALA A 264 -13.80 3.61 -2.79
C ALA A 264 -13.59 4.72 -1.74
N ILE A 265 -12.80 5.78 -2.03
CA ILE A 265 -12.74 6.97 -1.19
C ILE A 265 -14.12 7.64 -1.18
N MET A 266 -14.77 7.75 -2.34
CA MET A 266 -16.08 8.39 -2.46
C MET A 266 -17.18 7.61 -1.71
N TYR A 267 -17.21 6.29 -1.87
CA TYR A 267 -18.37 5.48 -1.49
C TYR A 267 -18.11 4.39 -0.44
N GLY A 268 -16.85 4.21 -0.02
CA GLY A 268 -16.46 3.25 1.01
C GLY A 268 -16.49 1.78 0.58
N VAL A 269 -16.59 1.50 -0.73
CA VAL A 269 -16.63 0.16 -1.33
C VAL A 269 -16.02 0.22 -2.73
N SER A 270 -15.48 -0.88 -3.26
CA SER A 270 -14.99 -0.89 -4.65
C SER A 270 -16.15 -0.76 -5.66
N PRO A 271 -15.90 -0.23 -6.87
CA PRO A 271 -16.95 -0.03 -7.88
C PRO A 271 -17.64 -1.34 -8.28
N PHE A 272 -16.89 -2.44 -8.34
CA PHE A 272 -17.38 -3.72 -8.81
C PHE A 272 -18.09 -4.51 -7.71
N GLU A 273 -17.63 -4.45 -6.46
CA GLU A 273 -18.39 -5.01 -5.33
C GLU A 273 -19.72 -4.28 -5.16
N TYR A 274 -19.73 -2.95 -5.32
CA TYR A 274 -20.98 -2.19 -5.31
C TYR A 274 -21.93 -2.60 -6.44
N ALA A 275 -21.41 -2.76 -7.66
CA ALA A 275 -22.22 -3.16 -8.80
C ALA A 275 -22.87 -4.56 -8.63
N LEU A 276 -22.15 -5.48 -7.98
CA LEU A 276 -22.58 -6.85 -7.73
C LEU A 276 -23.55 -7.00 -6.55
N GLY A 277 -23.55 -6.09 -5.58
CA GLY A 277 -24.23 -6.22 -4.28
C GLY A 277 -25.59 -6.95 -4.33
N GLU A 278 -26.59 -6.38 -5.00
CA GLU A 278 -27.93 -6.99 -5.10
C GLU A 278 -28.13 -7.87 -6.35
N SER A 279 -27.29 -7.68 -7.37
CA SER A 279 -27.44 -8.37 -8.67
C SER A 279 -26.83 -9.77 -8.67
N GLY A 280 -25.96 -10.09 -7.71
CA GLY A 280 -25.11 -11.26 -7.77
C GLY A 280 -24.19 -11.23 -9.01
N GLY A 281 -23.51 -12.33 -9.29
CA GLY A 281 -22.70 -12.49 -10.50
C GLY A 281 -21.20 -12.61 -10.25
N SER A 282 -20.43 -12.54 -11.34
CA SER A 282 -18.98 -12.73 -11.31
C SER A 282 -18.23 -11.40 -11.26
N LEU A 283 -17.38 -11.22 -10.25
CA LEU A 283 -16.47 -10.07 -10.13
C LEU A 283 -15.58 -9.92 -11.36
N GLN A 284 -15.08 -11.02 -11.90
CA GLN A 284 -14.31 -11.01 -13.13
C GLN A 284 -15.13 -10.41 -14.29
N LEU A 285 -16.39 -10.82 -14.48
CA LEU A 285 -17.22 -10.29 -15.57
C LEU A 285 -17.54 -8.80 -15.36
N ALA A 286 -17.77 -8.36 -14.12
CA ALA A 286 -18.00 -6.95 -13.81
C ALA A 286 -16.76 -6.10 -14.14
N VAL A 287 -15.56 -6.59 -13.78
CA VAL A 287 -14.27 -5.95 -14.08
C VAL A 287 -14.01 -5.91 -15.59
N MET A 288 -14.12 -7.05 -16.28
CA MET A 288 -13.84 -7.16 -17.73
C MET A 288 -14.74 -6.25 -18.57
N ASN A 289 -15.96 -6.00 -18.12
CA ASN A 289 -16.93 -5.14 -18.81
C ASN A 289 -16.99 -3.70 -18.24
N ALA A 290 -16.13 -3.35 -17.29
CA ALA A 290 -16.18 -2.09 -16.54
C ALA A 290 -17.61 -1.70 -16.08
N GLN A 291 -18.33 -2.66 -15.49
CA GLN A 291 -19.69 -2.45 -15.00
C GLN A 291 -19.67 -1.61 -13.72
N ILE A 292 -19.82 -0.30 -13.87
CA ILE A 292 -19.86 0.66 -12.76
C ILE A 292 -21.31 1.07 -12.52
N LYS A 293 -21.73 1.04 -11.25
CA LYS A 293 -22.98 1.66 -10.80
C LYS A 293 -22.66 2.81 -9.84
N TRP A 294 -23.46 3.86 -9.92
CA TRP A 294 -23.32 5.03 -9.05
C TRP A 294 -24.44 5.03 -8.02
N PRO A 295 -24.13 5.21 -6.72
CA PRO A 295 -25.17 5.33 -5.71
C PRO A 295 -26.06 6.54 -5.99
N THR A 296 -27.31 6.29 -6.39
CA THR A 296 -28.32 7.34 -6.57
C THR A 296 -28.93 7.70 -5.22
N THR A 297 -28.53 8.83 -4.63
CA THR A 297 -29.08 9.26 -3.36
C THR A 297 -30.40 10.01 -3.56
N THR A 298 -31.53 9.28 -3.60
CA THR A 298 -32.87 9.93 -3.61
C THR A 298 -33.22 10.57 -2.27
N LEU A 299 -32.48 10.26 -1.19
CA LEU A 299 -32.82 10.64 0.19
C LEU A 299 -31.90 11.71 0.79
N ASN A 300 -30.76 12.06 0.17
CA ASN A 300 -29.89 13.13 0.68
C ASN A 300 -29.00 13.75 -0.42
N PRO A 301 -29.36 14.95 -0.95
CA PRO A 301 -28.59 15.64 -2.00
C PRO A 301 -27.14 15.97 -1.62
N LYS A 302 -26.82 16.05 -0.32
CA LYS A 302 -25.44 16.27 0.19
C LYS A 302 -24.51 15.07 0.00
N GLN A 303 -25.04 13.94 -0.46
CA GLN A 303 -24.34 12.66 -0.57
C GLN A 303 -23.93 12.32 -2.01
N SER A 304 -24.23 13.21 -2.97
CA SER A 304 -23.82 13.05 -4.36
C SER A 304 -22.55 13.84 -4.64
N TYR A 305 -21.49 13.14 -5.04
CA TYR A 305 -20.31 13.79 -5.59
C TYR A 305 -20.61 14.40 -6.97
N PRO A 306 -19.83 15.41 -7.42
CA PRO A 306 -20.00 16.01 -8.74
C PRO A 306 -19.78 14.99 -9.87
N ASP A 307 -20.56 15.11 -10.96
CA ASP A 307 -20.43 14.27 -12.16
C ASP A 307 -19.00 14.27 -12.74
N ALA A 308 -18.25 15.37 -12.53
CA ALA A 308 -16.85 15.45 -12.93
C ALA A 308 -15.98 14.37 -12.26
N LEU A 309 -16.25 14.00 -11.00
CA LEU A 309 -15.55 12.90 -10.32
C LEU A 309 -15.98 11.55 -10.89
N HIS A 310 -17.26 11.36 -11.25
CA HIS A 310 -17.70 10.13 -11.92
C HIS A 310 -17.02 9.93 -13.27
N GLN A 311 -16.97 10.99 -14.07
CA GLN A 311 -16.27 10.99 -15.36
C GLN A 311 -14.78 10.71 -15.17
N PHE A 312 -14.17 11.25 -14.12
CA PHE A 312 -12.75 11.01 -13.82
C PHE A 312 -12.46 9.55 -13.48
N VAL A 313 -13.29 8.94 -12.63
CA VAL A 313 -13.22 7.50 -12.34
C VAL A 313 -13.41 6.68 -13.62
N SER A 314 -14.44 6.99 -14.43
CA SER A 314 -14.69 6.28 -15.69
C SER A 314 -13.54 6.42 -16.69
N TRP A 315 -12.82 7.54 -16.70
CA TRP A 315 -11.65 7.74 -17.56
C TRP A 315 -10.49 6.82 -17.18
N MET A 316 -10.30 6.51 -15.89
CA MET A 316 -9.30 5.55 -15.43
C MET A 316 -9.75 4.09 -15.61
N LEU A 317 -11.05 3.81 -15.44
CA LEU A 317 -11.62 2.46 -15.52
C LEU A 317 -11.98 2.04 -16.95
N GLN A 318 -11.06 2.27 -17.89
CA GLN A 318 -11.18 1.75 -19.25
C GLN A 318 -10.68 0.30 -19.30
N PRO A 319 -11.48 -0.68 -19.77
CA PRO A 319 -11.04 -2.07 -19.79
C PRO A 319 -9.76 -2.28 -20.59
N GLN A 320 -9.70 -1.66 -21.77
CA GLN A 320 -8.54 -1.71 -22.63
C GLN A 320 -7.41 -0.84 -22.07
N ALA A 321 -6.30 -1.45 -21.66
CA ALA A 321 -5.18 -0.72 -21.05
C ALA A 321 -4.60 0.37 -21.95
N THR A 322 -4.59 0.17 -23.27
CA THR A 322 -3.99 1.11 -24.23
C THR A 322 -4.69 2.47 -24.29
N VAL A 323 -5.97 2.56 -23.90
CA VAL A 323 -6.74 3.82 -23.88
C VAL A 323 -6.83 4.45 -22.48
N ARG A 324 -6.32 3.79 -21.43
CA ARG A 324 -6.22 4.39 -20.10
C ARG A 324 -5.22 5.55 -20.11
N PRO A 325 -5.49 6.63 -19.37
CA PRO A 325 -4.52 7.70 -19.17
C PRO A 325 -3.25 7.19 -18.48
N ARG A 326 -2.15 7.93 -18.63
CA ARG A 326 -0.96 7.74 -17.80
C ARG A 326 -1.08 8.57 -16.53
N ILE A 327 -0.26 8.24 -15.53
CA ILE A 327 -0.30 8.92 -14.23
C ILE A 327 -0.12 10.44 -14.35
N ASN A 328 0.73 10.91 -15.27
CA ASN A 328 0.93 12.33 -15.53
C ASN A 328 -0.34 13.03 -16.03
N ASP A 329 -1.14 12.36 -16.87
CA ASP A 329 -2.41 12.90 -17.36
C ASP A 329 -3.43 13.03 -16.21
N ILE A 330 -3.44 12.03 -15.31
CA ILE A 330 -4.29 11.99 -14.12
C ILE A 330 -3.91 13.13 -13.17
N VAL A 331 -2.61 13.33 -12.91
CA VAL A 331 -2.07 14.42 -12.10
C VAL A 331 -2.56 15.78 -12.59
N ILE A 332 -2.41 16.07 -13.88
CA ILE A 332 -2.88 17.33 -14.48
C ILE A 332 -4.40 17.49 -14.31
N HIS A 333 -5.16 16.41 -14.44
CA HIS A 333 -6.62 16.46 -14.33
C HIS A 333 -7.08 16.68 -12.89
N VAL A 334 -6.51 15.98 -11.90
CA VAL A 334 -6.86 16.18 -10.49
C VAL A 334 -6.52 17.60 -10.03
N ASP A 335 -5.40 18.18 -10.47
CA ASP A 335 -5.03 19.56 -10.12
C ASP A 335 -6.07 20.57 -10.64
N LYS A 336 -6.63 20.34 -11.83
CA LYS A 336 -7.74 21.15 -12.38
C LYS A 336 -9.03 20.98 -11.58
N LEU A 337 -9.35 19.76 -11.15
CA LEU A 337 -10.53 19.51 -10.31
C LEU A 337 -10.37 20.15 -8.92
N ILE A 338 -9.18 20.07 -8.32
CA ILE A 338 -8.87 20.75 -7.06
C ILE A 338 -9.10 22.25 -7.23
N ALA A 339 -8.52 22.88 -8.25
CA ALA A 339 -8.73 24.31 -8.51
C ALA A 339 -10.22 24.67 -8.69
N LYS A 340 -11.00 23.80 -9.35
CA LYS A 340 -12.44 23.99 -9.57
C LYS A 340 -13.28 23.88 -8.29
N PHE A 341 -12.90 23.00 -7.35
CA PHE A 341 -13.68 22.67 -6.17
C PHE A 341 -13.07 23.18 -4.84
N SER A 342 -12.03 24.01 -4.90
CA SER A 342 -11.40 24.64 -3.72
C SER A 342 -12.10 25.93 -3.25
N HIS A 343 -13.25 26.29 -3.83
CA HIS A 343 -13.98 27.54 -3.57
C HIS A 343 -15.35 27.30 -2.95
#